data_AF-A0AAE1GXH8-F1
#
_entry.id   AF-A0AAE1GXH8-F1
#
_cell.length_a   1.000
_cell.length_b   1.000
_cell.length_c   1.000
_cell.angle_alpha   90.00
_cell.angle_beta   90.00
_cell.angle_gamma   90.00
#
_symmetry.space_group_name_H-M   'P 1'
#
loop_
_entity.id
_entity.type
_entity.pdbx_description
1 polymer ?
#
loop_
_entity_poly.entity_id
_entity_poly.type
_entity_poly.pdbx_seq_one_letter_code
_entity_poly.pdbx_strand_id
1 'polypeptide(L)'
;MDSSFVSDDGSFLQPTTTSTPRKKCMLCPHCGKKYMLKHYLNKHVLEKHSDEVNNNDTQNVTQLHLDASDLSFNIQTISDTSNTFKKPAPPVKKTQSSKVQKKKKFVCTYCLRAYVSETTMKTHMRIHTVQVAAARFPDSQEILAHAEDIGQKALIKVANSPSYGCAGQLFKELVGHVVASSNFNDFSVTLLKEMVTVIETKKCMMPSALLKALSDEMENILCNEELYNYCLDLLEVSAFDYDAQSQFMVEFMLNFLTEVFTFISASFRKHYERPLKPMPDLDVEDRQVIYYIAGSIMRGYLRIAYRHKNNSKWQSVCSVLQSHVLSAEPLGDIDAAWTRDVDRGSLLYINMACQKFFLSLTKVVYENEKSDGSIDFNQIIGIVSKTDISVQWDNVIKDALSQELSVGLMTDVVQCFCKACGRGIARRRLNAIREKPVISMPTRHTVASRKR
;
A
#
# COMPACT_ATOMS: atom_id res chain seq x y z
N MET A 1 8.26 25.64 -66.90
CA MET A 1 7.53 24.39 -66.61
C MET A 1 7.30 24.33 -65.11
N ASP A 2 6.64 25.33 -64.52
CA ASP A 2 5.20 25.65 -64.62
C ASP A 2 4.34 24.43 -64.33
N SER A 3 3.70 24.39 -63.15
CA SER A 3 2.25 24.58 -63.03
C SER A 3 1.71 24.20 -61.64
N SER A 4 1.13 25.22 -60.99
CA SER A 4 -0.12 25.21 -60.21
C SER A 4 -0.30 24.27 -59.00
N PHE A 5 -0.14 24.88 -57.82
CA PHE A 5 -0.72 24.46 -56.55
C PHE A 5 -2.17 24.98 -56.48
N VAL A 6 -3.16 24.09 -56.33
CA VAL A 6 -4.57 24.44 -56.19
C VAL A 6 -4.91 24.47 -54.70
N SER A 7 -5.43 25.62 -54.25
CA SER A 7 -6.02 25.83 -52.93
C SER A 7 -7.47 25.34 -52.94
N ASP A 8 -7.82 24.46 -52.00
CA ASP A 8 -9.21 24.02 -51.80
C ASP A 8 -9.76 24.65 -50.51
N ASP A 9 -10.75 25.52 -50.69
CA ASP A 9 -11.47 26.26 -49.65
C ASP A 9 -12.51 25.34 -48.99
N GLY A 10 -12.10 24.70 -47.88
CA GLY A 10 -12.97 23.92 -47.01
C GLY A 10 -13.73 24.81 -46.02
N SER A 11 -14.99 25.12 -46.34
CA SER A 11 -15.95 25.85 -45.51
C SER A 11 -16.11 25.28 -44.09
N PHE A 12 -15.90 26.12 -43.08
CA PHE A 12 -16.17 25.88 -41.66
C PHE A 12 -17.68 25.76 -41.38
N LEU A 13 -18.13 24.57 -40.95
CA LEU A 13 -19.44 24.39 -40.31
C LEU A 13 -19.33 24.64 -38.81
N GLN A 14 -20.14 25.56 -38.30
CA GLN A 14 -20.24 25.86 -36.86
C GLN A 14 -20.87 24.69 -36.07
N PRO A 15 -20.41 24.42 -34.83
CA PRO A 15 -21.00 23.40 -33.99
C PRO A 15 -22.32 23.89 -33.39
N THR A 16 -23.43 23.28 -33.80
CA THR A 16 -24.74 23.46 -33.17
C THR A 16 -24.70 22.92 -31.74
N THR A 17 -24.98 23.78 -30.77
CA THR A 17 -25.10 23.44 -29.34
C THR A 17 -26.30 22.50 -29.12
N THR A 18 -26.05 21.20 -29.04
CA THR A 18 -27.04 20.21 -28.63
C THR A 18 -27.22 20.28 -27.11
N SER A 19 -28.36 20.81 -26.67
CA SER A 19 -28.76 20.82 -25.26
C SER A 19 -28.85 19.39 -24.73
N THR A 20 -28.15 19.11 -23.65
CA THR A 20 -28.19 17.80 -22.97
C THR A 20 -29.63 17.44 -22.59
N PRO A 21 -30.09 16.20 -22.85
CA PRO A 21 -31.46 15.79 -22.53
C PRO A 21 -31.71 15.89 -21.03
N ARG A 22 -32.69 16.71 -20.64
CA ARG A 22 -33.09 16.89 -19.24
C ARG A 22 -33.50 15.52 -18.66
N LYS A 23 -32.75 15.04 -17.68
CA LYS A 23 -33.04 13.77 -16.98
C LYS A 23 -34.45 13.81 -16.39
N LYS A 24 -35.30 12.87 -16.82
CA LYS A 24 -36.69 12.75 -16.39
C LYS A 24 -36.74 12.42 -14.90
N CYS A 25 -37.37 13.28 -14.11
CA CYS A 25 -37.62 13.04 -12.68
C CYS A 25 -38.79 12.05 -12.52
N MET A 26 -38.75 11.22 -11.48
CA MET A 26 -39.84 10.33 -11.09
C MET A 26 -40.58 10.90 -9.86
N LEU A 27 -41.89 10.74 -9.80
CA LEU A 27 -42.75 11.23 -8.72
C LEU A 27 -43.22 10.05 -7.87
N CYS A 28 -43.24 10.20 -6.56
CA CYS A 28 -43.89 9.24 -5.69
C CYS A 28 -45.41 9.27 -5.88
N PRO A 29 -46.07 8.14 -6.15
CA PRO A 29 -47.52 8.12 -6.39
C PRO A 29 -48.34 8.46 -5.14
N HIS A 30 -47.80 8.23 -3.94
CA HIS A 30 -48.54 8.46 -2.68
C HIS A 30 -48.41 9.90 -2.16
N CYS A 31 -47.27 10.58 -2.37
CA CYS A 31 -47.05 11.92 -1.81
C CYS A 31 -46.52 12.98 -2.80
N GLY A 32 -46.35 12.64 -4.07
CA GLY A 32 -45.93 13.58 -5.12
C GLY A 32 -44.47 14.07 -5.03
N LYS A 33 -43.65 13.54 -4.13
CA LYS A 33 -42.23 13.93 -4.01
C LYS A 33 -41.43 13.50 -5.24
N LYS A 34 -40.55 14.39 -5.72
CA LYS A 34 -39.69 14.17 -6.90
C LYS A 34 -38.37 13.51 -6.52
N TYR A 35 -37.99 12.50 -7.29
CA TYR A 35 -36.73 11.76 -7.16
C TYR A 35 -36.02 11.68 -8.50
N MET A 36 -34.70 11.85 -8.47
CA MET A 36 -33.85 11.79 -9.68
C MET A 36 -33.50 10.34 -10.09
N LEU A 37 -33.58 9.39 -9.15
CA LEU A 37 -33.19 8.00 -9.33
C LEU A 37 -34.22 7.07 -8.69
N LYS A 38 -34.46 5.91 -9.33
CA LYS A 38 -35.52 4.95 -8.97
C LYS A 38 -35.29 4.36 -7.58
N HIS A 39 -34.01 4.19 -7.21
CA HIS A 39 -33.61 3.69 -5.90
C HIS A 39 -34.16 4.55 -4.74
N TYR A 40 -34.03 5.88 -4.83
CA TYR A 40 -34.51 6.78 -3.77
C TYR A 40 -36.03 6.84 -3.69
N LEU A 41 -36.71 6.73 -4.83
CA LEU A 41 -38.17 6.62 -4.86
C LEU A 41 -38.63 5.33 -4.16
N ASN A 42 -38.04 4.18 -4.51
CA ASN A 42 -38.41 2.89 -3.93
C ASN A 42 -38.16 2.85 -2.42
N LYS A 43 -37.00 3.36 -1.97
CA LYS A 43 -36.68 3.47 -0.55
C LYS A 43 -37.69 4.36 0.19
N HIS A 44 -38.07 5.48 -0.42
CA HIS A 44 -39.07 6.37 0.16
C HIS A 44 -40.45 5.71 0.28
N VAL A 45 -40.91 5.01 -0.76
CA VAL A 45 -42.18 4.26 -0.73
C VAL A 45 -42.15 3.21 0.37
N LEU A 46 -41.04 2.47 0.49
CA LEU A 46 -40.88 1.46 1.54
C LEU A 46 -40.88 2.05 2.96
N GLU A 47 -40.27 3.22 3.17
CA GLU A 47 -40.14 3.82 4.51
C GLU A 47 -41.33 4.68 4.95
N LYS A 48 -42.11 5.21 4.00
CA LYS A 48 -43.16 6.19 4.29
C LYS A 48 -44.55 5.77 3.85
N HIS A 49 -44.65 4.71 3.05
CA HIS A 49 -45.90 4.21 2.50
C HIS A 49 -45.99 2.67 2.62
N SER A 50 -45.28 2.07 3.59
CA SER A 50 -45.29 0.62 3.85
C SER A 50 -46.70 0.08 4.13
N ASP A 51 -47.55 0.91 4.74
CA ASP A 51 -48.84 0.50 5.26
C ASP A 51 -49.95 0.56 4.19
N GLU A 52 -49.65 1.12 3.00
CA GLU A 52 -50.59 1.27 1.89
C GLU A 52 -50.36 0.27 0.74
N VAL A 53 -49.36 -0.61 0.85
CA VAL A 53 -49.08 -1.64 -0.18
C VAL A 53 -50.02 -2.83 0.04
N ASN A 54 -51.24 -2.72 -0.49
CA ASN A 54 -52.24 -3.78 -0.44
C ASN A 54 -51.94 -4.92 -1.44
N ASN A 55 -52.11 -6.16 -0.98
CA ASN A 55 -51.45 -7.37 -1.47
C ASN A 55 -52.10 -8.05 -2.70
N ASN A 56 -52.78 -7.31 -3.59
CA ASN A 56 -53.65 -7.90 -4.62
C ASN A 56 -53.17 -7.85 -6.07
N ASP A 57 -51.91 -7.52 -6.34
CA ASP A 57 -51.35 -7.56 -7.71
C ASP A 57 -50.03 -8.34 -7.79
N THR A 58 -50.02 -9.53 -7.20
CA THR A 58 -48.84 -10.42 -7.15
C THR A 58 -48.96 -11.59 -8.12
N GLN A 59 -49.14 -11.32 -9.42
CA GLN A 59 -48.86 -12.27 -10.49
C GLN A 59 -48.18 -11.57 -11.67
N ASN A 60 -46.95 -11.07 -11.46
CA ASN A 60 -45.88 -10.95 -12.47
C ASN A 60 -44.61 -10.30 -11.89
N VAL A 61 -44.08 -10.82 -10.77
CA VAL A 61 -42.73 -10.44 -10.30
C VAL A 61 -41.97 -11.67 -9.82
N THR A 62 -41.55 -12.50 -10.76
CA THR A 62 -40.35 -13.32 -10.60
C THR A 62 -39.20 -12.59 -11.30
N GLN A 63 -38.04 -12.59 -10.63
CA GLN A 63 -36.75 -12.05 -11.09
C GLN A 63 -36.48 -10.57 -10.76
N LEU A 64 -36.05 -10.34 -9.51
CA LEU A 64 -35.23 -9.19 -9.14
C LEU A 64 -33.92 -9.21 -9.94
N HIS A 65 -33.92 -8.57 -11.10
CA HIS A 65 -32.72 -8.17 -11.82
C HIS A 65 -32.18 -6.89 -11.15
N LEU A 66 -31.14 -7.06 -10.33
CA LEU A 66 -30.35 -5.95 -9.77
C LEU A 66 -29.55 -5.31 -10.90
N ASP A 67 -30.05 -4.19 -11.40
CA ASP A 67 -29.37 -3.36 -12.40
C ASP A 67 -28.35 -2.44 -11.73
N ALA A 68 -27.10 -2.46 -12.19
CA ALA A 68 -25.93 -1.88 -11.54
C ALA A 68 -25.40 -0.66 -12.30
N SER A 69 -26.01 0.51 -12.07
CA SER A 69 -25.53 1.80 -12.61
C SER A 69 -24.98 2.78 -11.56
N ASP A 70 -24.65 2.32 -10.34
CA ASP A 70 -24.17 3.18 -9.23
C ASP A 70 -22.66 3.07 -8.89
N LEU A 71 -21.81 2.59 -9.81
CA LEU A 71 -20.34 2.64 -9.65
C LEU A 71 -19.74 3.95 -10.18
N SER A 72 -20.18 5.09 -9.64
CA SER A 72 -19.32 6.27 -9.56
C SER A 72 -18.64 6.29 -8.20
N PHE A 73 -17.33 6.05 -8.17
CA PHE A 73 -16.50 6.26 -6.98
C PHE A 73 -16.57 7.74 -6.60
N ASN A 74 -17.37 8.08 -5.60
CA ASN A 74 -17.39 9.41 -5.01
C ASN A 74 -16.48 9.41 -3.78
N ILE A 75 -15.19 9.67 -4.01
CA ILE A 75 -14.24 10.01 -2.95
C ILE A 75 -14.47 11.49 -2.67
N GLN A 76 -15.11 11.81 -1.53
CA GLN A 76 -15.18 13.20 -1.05
C GLN A 76 -13.78 13.67 -0.68
N THR A 77 -13.21 14.53 -1.53
CA THR A 77 -12.05 15.36 -1.20
C THR A 77 -12.48 16.49 -0.27
N ILE A 78 -11.87 16.56 0.91
CA ILE A 78 -11.79 17.80 1.69
C ILE A 78 -10.75 18.64 0.96
N SER A 79 -11.17 19.73 0.31
CA SER A 79 -10.28 20.72 -0.29
C SER A 79 -10.56 22.08 0.31
N ASP A 80 -9.47 22.82 0.45
CA ASP A 80 -9.30 24.09 1.11
C ASP A 80 -10.29 25.19 0.73
N THR A 81 -10.63 25.96 1.76
CA THR A 81 -11.36 27.22 1.69
C THR A 81 -10.59 28.25 0.87
N SER A 82 -11.07 28.53 -0.34
CA SER A 82 -10.80 29.80 -1.02
C SER A 82 -12.13 30.51 -1.34
N ASN A 83 -12.26 31.69 -0.77
CA ASN A 83 -13.39 32.59 -0.87
C ASN A 83 -13.54 33.10 -2.30
N THR A 84 -14.74 32.98 -2.88
CA THR A 84 -15.21 33.90 -3.92
C THR A 84 -16.60 34.42 -3.57
N PHE A 85 -16.67 35.74 -3.42
CA PHE A 85 -17.85 36.52 -3.08
C PHE A 85 -18.97 36.37 -4.12
N LYS A 86 -20.21 36.12 -3.64
CA LYS A 86 -21.43 36.49 -4.37
C LYS A 86 -22.34 37.33 -3.45
N LYS A 87 -22.91 38.38 -4.06
CA LYS A 87 -23.71 39.47 -3.48
C LYS A 87 -24.89 38.99 -2.60
N PRO A 88 -25.31 39.82 -1.61
CA PRO A 88 -26.21 39.40 -0.55
C PRO A 88 -27.68 39.37 -1.00
N ALA A 89 -28.38 38.29 -0.64
CA ALA A 89 -29.84 38.23 -0.63
C ALA A 89 -30.39 38.77 0.71
N PRO A 90 -31.61 39.35 0.73
CA PRO A 90 -32.16 40.05 1.89
C PRO A 90 -32.47 39.11 3.07
N PRO A 91 -32.55 39.66 4.30
CA PRO A 91 -32.44 38.88 5.53
C PRO A 91 -33.73 38.13 5.83
N VAL A 92 -33.71 36.81 5.66
CA VAL A 92 -34.71 35.92 6.26
C VAL A 92 -34.43 35.82 7.75
N LYS A 93 -35.28 36.44 8.57
CA LYS A 93 -35.30 36.29 10.02
C LYS A 93 -35.42 34.81 10.40
N LYS A 94 -34.32 34.20 10.86
CA LYS A 94 -34.33 32.88 11.49
C LYS A 94 -34.29 33.05 13.01
N THR A 95 -35.49 33.05 13.58
CA THR A 95 -35.73 32.62 14.95
C THR A 95 -35.50 31.11 15.00
N GLN A 96 -34.48 30.66 15.74
CA GLN A 96 -34.51 29.50 16.64
C GLN A 96 -33.08 29.05 16.97
N SER A 97 -32.72 29.30 18.22
CA SER A 97 -31.63 28.68 18.97
C SER A 97 -31.72 27.16 18.90
N SER A 98 -30.97 26.54 17.99
CA SER A 98 -30.76 25.10 18.00
C SER A 98 -29.80 24.77 19.15
N LYS A 99 -30.31 24.02 20.14
CA LYS A 99 -29.49 23.33 21.15
C LYS A 99 -28.35 22.60 20.43
N VAL A 100 -27.14 23.14 20.52
CA VAL A 100 -25.92 22.48 20.02
C VAL A 100 -25.73 21.24 20.87
N GLN A 101 -26.27 20.11 20.42
CA GLN A 101 -25.96 18.81 20.99
C GLN A 101 -24.45 18.64 20.89
N LYS A 102 -23.77 18.62 22.04
CA LYS A 102 -22.34 18.32 22.13
C LYS A 102 -22.13 16.94 21.50
N LYS A 103 -21.72 16.91 20.23
CA LYS A 103 -21.41 15.66 19.54
C LYS A 103 -20.28 14.98 20.33
N LYS A 104 -20.53 13.74 20.76
CA LYS A 104 -19.54 12.92 21.47
C LYS A 104 -18.30 12.83 20.60
N LYS A 105 -17.17 13.34 21.10
CA LYS A 105 -15.87 13.26 20.42
C LYS A 105 -15.29 11.87 20.66
N PHE A 106 -14.70 11.27 19.63
CA PHE A 106 -13.99 10.00 19.72
C PHE A 106 -12.51 10.32 19.95
N VAL A 107 -11.95 9.91 21.09
CA VAL A 107 -10.56 10.23 21.44
C VAL A 107 -9.67 9.01 21.21
N CYS A 108 -8.60 9.16 20.44
CA CYS A 108 -7.59 8.13 20.27
C CYS A 108 -6.89 7.85 21.61
N THR A 109 -6.79 6.59 22.03
CA THR A 109 -6.13 6.22 23.28
C THR A 109 -4.61 6.33 23.23
N TYR A 110 -4.00 6.33 22.04
CA TYR A 110 -2.54 6.36 21.86
C TYR A 110 -1.97 7.78 21.81
N CYS A 111 -2.58 8.70 21.06
CA CYS A 111 -2.10 10.08 20.93
C CYS A 111 -3.05 11.14 21.47
N LEU A 112 -4.18 10.72 22.06
CA LEU A 112 -5.18 11.59 22.67
C LEU A 112 -5.84 12.61 21.70
N ARG A 113 -5.64 12.47 20.38
CA ARG A 113 -6.37 13.28 19.38
C ARG A 113 -7.86 12.95 19.40
N ALA A 114 -8.68 14.00 19.33
CA ALA A 114 -10.13 13.89 19.28
C ALA A 114 -10.66 14.02 17.85
N TYR A 115 -11.62 13.17 17.51
CA TYR A 115 -12.23 13.04 16.19
C TYR A 115 -13.73 13.29 16.26
N VAL A 116 -14.27 13.89 15.20
CA VAL A 116 -15.71 14.23 15.10
C VAL A 116 -16.55 13.00 14.73
N SER A 117 -15.93 11.96 14.17
CA SER A 117 -16.62 10.73 13.77
C SER A 117 -15.82 9.48 14.10
N GLU A 118 -16.52 8.38 14.32
CA GLU A 118 -15.92 7.07 14.55
C GLU A 118 -15.08 6.60 13.35
N THR A 119 -15.54 6.89 12.12
CA THR A 119 -14.83 6.52 10.90
C THR A 119 -13.47 7.21 10.81
N THR A 120 -13.39 8.50 11.13
CA THR A 120 -12.12 9.25 11.10
C THR A 120 -11.18 8.80 12.20
N MET A 121 -11.70 8.49 13.40
CA MET A 121 -10.92 7.85 14.47
C MET A 121 -10.39 6.48 14.02
N LYS A 122 -11.23 5.61 13.45
CA LYS A 122 -10.83 4.27 12.96
C LYS A 122 -9.75 4.36 11.89
N THR A 123 -9.87 5.30 10.95
CA THR A 123 -8.82 5.56 9.95
C THR A 123 -7.52 6.01 10.61
N HIS A 124 -7.58 6.93 11.57
CA HIS A 124 -6.41 7.35 12.34
C HIS A 124 -5.80 6.19 13.15
N MET A 125 -6.62 5.33 13.74
CA MET A 125 -6.13 4.18 14.49
C MET A 125 -5.31 3.21 13.65
N ARG A 126 -5.54 3.15 12.33
CA ARG A 126 -4.69 2.37 11.42
C ARG A 126 -3.25 2.88 11.42
N ILE A 127 -3.05 4.19 11.53
CA ILE A 127 -1.71 4.79 11.66
C ILE A 127 -1.02 4.26 12.90
N HIS A 128 -1.73 4.13 14.03
CA HIS A 128 -1.16 3.55 15.25
C HIS A 128 -0.91 2.06 15.13
N THR A 129 -1.80 1.26 14.52
CA THR A 129 -1.55 -0.17 14.28
C THR A 129 -0.32 -0.39 13.42
N VAL A 130 -0.12 0.51 12.45
CA VAL A 130 1.01 0.55 11.54
C VAL A 130 2.27 1.10 12.23
N GLN A 131 2.18 2.07 13.14
CA GLN A 131 3.30 2.54 13.96
C GLN A 131 3.72 1.53 15.03
N VAL A 132 2.77 0.77 15.59
CA VAL A 132 3.05 -0.42 16.41
C VAL A 132 3.62 -1.55 15.55
N ALA A 133 3.51 -1.44 14.21
CA ALA A 133 4.32 -2.22 13.29
C ALA A 133 5.73 -1.67 13.07
N ALA A 134 5.93 -0.37 13.16
CA ALA A 134 7.25 0.25 13.17
C ALA A 134 8.07 -0.08 14.42
N ALA A 135 7.42 -0.19 15.59
CA ALA A 135 8.05 -0.48 16.88
C ALA A 135 8.56 -1.94 17.03
N ARG A 136 8.96 -2.57 15.92
CA ARG A 136 9.27 -4.01 15.80
C ARG A 136 10.70 -4.28 15.37
N PHE A 137 11.52 -3.25 15.28
CA PHE A 137 12.95 -3.47 15.30
C PHE A 137 13.34 -4.04 16.66
N PRO A 138 14.39 -4.88 16.72
CA PRO A 138 15.02 -5.22 18.00
C PRO A 138 15.21 -3.93 18.80
N ASP A 139 15.02 -4.03 20.12
CA ASP A 139 15.19 -2.88 21.00
C ASP A 139 16.58 -2.26 20.79
N SER A 140 16.73 -0.96 20.95
CA SER A 140 18.03 -0.32 20.74
C SER A 140 19.11 -0.94 21.61
N GLN A 141 18.77 -1.36 22.83
CA GLN A 141 19.70 -2.09 23.71
C GLN A 141 20.02 -3.49 23.17
N GLU A 142 19.06 -4.17 22.54
CA GLU A 142 19.30 -5.47 21.90
C GLU A 142 20.23 -5.34 20.69
N ILE A 143 20.08 -4.30 19.87
CA ILE A 143 20.98 -4.02 18.75
C ILE A 143 22.39 -3.71 19.28
N LEU A 144 22.49 -2.84 20.30
CA LEU A 144 23.77 -2.43 20.89
C LEU A 144 24.48 -3.60 21.60
N ALA A 145 23.75 -4.54 22.19
CA ALA A 145 24.31 -5.76 22.77
C ALA A 145 25.01 -6.66 21.74
N HIS A 146 24.78 -6.44 20.45
CA HIS A 146 25.42 -7.15 19.35
C HIS A 146 26.42 -6.30 18.55
N ALA A 147 26.83 -5.14 19.08
CA ALA A 147 27.78 -4.24 18.42
C ALA A 147 29.11 -4.94 18.06
N GLU A 148 29.66 -5.74 18.98
CA GLU A 148 30.92 -6.46 18.78
C GLU A 148 30.83 -7.47 17.62
N ASP A 149 29.77 -8.29 17.60
CA ASP A 149 29.56 -9.31 16.55
C ASP A 149 29.34 -8.66 15.17
N ILE A 150 28.56 -7.59 15.12
CA ILE A 150 28.32 -6.81 13.90
C ILE A 150 29.64 -6.18 13.40
N GLY A 151 30.39 -5.54 14.31
CA GLY A 151 31.69 -4.94 14.01
C GLY A 151 32.68 -5.96 13.48
N GLN A 152 32.81 -7.10 14.16
CA GLN A 152 33.75 -8.15 13.78
C GLN A 152 33.42 -8.76 12.41
N LYS A 153 32.13 -9.00 12.11
CA LYS A 153 31.71 -9.47 10.78
C LYS A 153 32.02 -8.45 9.68
N ALA A 154 31.81 -7.17 9.95
CA ALA A 154 32.16 -6.11 9.02
C ALA A 154 33.67 -6.06 8.78
N LEU A 155 34.48 -6.13 9.85
CA LEU A 155 35.93 -6.12 9.78
C LEU A 155 36.48 -7.33 9.00
N ILE A 156 35.92 -8.52 9.20
CA ILE A 156 36.28 -9.72 8.42
C ILE A 156 36.04 -9.49 6.93
N LYS A 157 34.95 -8.81 6.54
CA LYS A 157 34.71 -8.50 5.12
C LYS A 157 35.72 -7.50 4.58
N VAL A 158 36.08 -6.47 5.36
CA VAL A 158 37.12 -5.50 4.99
C VAL A 158 38.48 -6.18 4.82
N ALA A 159 38.85 -7.08 5.74
CA ALA A 159 40.10 -7.84 5.67
C ALA A 159 40.19 -8.76 4.43
N ASN A 160 39.04 -9.23 3.94
CA ASN A 160 38.94 -10.05 2.73
C ASN A 160 38.72 -9.23 1.44
N SER A 161 38.61 -7.89 1.55
CA SER A 161 38.44 -6.99 0.42
C SER A 161 39.71 -7.03 -0.46
N PRO A 162 39.58 -7.13 -1.79
CA PRO A 162 40.74 -7.11 -2.67
C PRO A 162 41.34 -5.69 -2.70
N SER A 163 42.37 -5.45 -1.88
CA SER A 163 43.15 -4.22 -1.97
C SER A 163 44.21 -4.36 -3.08
N TYR A 164 44.31 -3.35 -3.96
CA TYR A 164 45.21 -3.34 -5.11
C TYR A 164 46.36 -2.33 -4.94
N GLY A 165 47.56 -2.69 -5.39
CA GLY A 165 48.72 -1.78 -5.46
C GLY A 165 49.47 -1.55 -4.13
N CYS A 166 50.35 -0.54 -4.12
CA CYS A 166 51.14 -0.15 -2.94
C CYS A 166 50.28 0.37 -1.78
N ALA A 167 49.20 1.09 -2.07
CA ALA A 167 48.18 1.47 -1.09
C ALA A 167 47.53 0.24 -0.44
N GLY A 168 47.42 -0.87 -1.17
CA GLY A 168 46.85 -2.11 -0.66
C GLY A 168 47.68 -2.79 0.43
N GLN A 169 49.00 -2.57 0.49
CA GLN A 169 49.83 -3.09 1.58
C GLN A 169 49.63 -2.28 2.87
N LEU A 170 49.72 -0.95 2.79
CA LEU A 170 49.47 -0.06 3.94
C LEU A 170 48.06 -0.25 4.50
N PHE A 171 47.06 -0.42 3.61
CA PHE A 171 45.70 -0.75 4.00
C PHE A 171 45.61 -2.09 4.77
N LYS A 172 46.33 -3.13 4.32
CA LYS A 172 46.37 -4.42 5.04
C LYS A 172 47.06 -4.32 6.39
N GLU A 173 48.13 -3.53 6.49
CA GLU A 173 48.82 -3.24 7.75
C GLU A 173 47.89 -2.50 8.72
N LEU A 174 47.13 -1.52 8.23
CA LEU A 174 46.10 -0.80 8.99
C LEU A 174 45.01 -1.75 9.47
N VAL A 175 44.45 -2.58 8.60
CA VAL A 175 43.42 -3.57 8.99
C VAL A 175 43.99 -4.53 10.04
N GLY A 176 45.23 -4.98 9.89
CA GLY A 176 45.91 -5.82 10.88
C GLY A 176 46.05 -5.13 12.24
N HIS A 177 46.36 -3.83 12.25
CA HIS A 177 46.40 -3.01 13.46
C HIS A 177 45.02 -2.91 14.12
N VAL A 178 43.98 -2.61 13.34
CA VAL A 178 42.58 -2.53 13.85
C VAL A 178 42.11 -3.86 14.44
N VAL A 179 42.42 -4.99 13.80
CA VAL A 179 42.09 -6.34 14.32
C VAL A 179 42.79 -6.61 15.65
N ALA A 180 43.98 -6.04 15.88
CA ALA A 180 44.72 -6.19 17.12
C ALA A 180 44.36 -5.16 18.21
N SER A 181 43.58 -4.12 17.87
CA SER A 181 43.22 -3.04 18.79
C SER A 181 42.27 -3.52 19.89
N SER A 182 42.60 -3.24 21.16
CA SER A 182 41.72 -3.51 22.30
C SER A 182 40.46 -2.66 22.31
N ASN A 183 40.48 -1.53 21.59
CA ASN A 183 39.42 -0.52 21.60
C ASN A 183 38.42 -0.73 20.44
N PHE A 184 38.59 -1.77 19.62
CA PHE A 184 37.73 -2.04 18.47
C PHE A 184 36.25 -2.21 18.86
N ASN A 185 35.97 -2.79 20.03
CA ASN A 185 34.62 -2.91 20.54
C ASN A 185 34.01 -1.52 20.86
N ASP A 186 34.76 -0.64 21.51
CA ASP A 186 34.29 0.71 21.85
C ASP A 186 34.03 1.55 20.59
N PHE A 187 34.87 1.39 19.56
CA PHE A 187 34.65 1.94 18.22
C PHE A 187 33.34 1.43 17.60
N SER A 188 33.12 0.11 17.60
CA SER A 188 31.91 -0.50 17.04
C SER A 188 30.64 -0.08 17.78
N VAL A 189 30.68 -0.03 19.11
CA VAL A 189 29.57 0.43 19.95
C VAL A 189 29.26 1.90 19.68
N THR A 190 30.28 2.75 19.56
CA THR A 190 30.12 4.18 19.26
C THR A 190 29.40 4.38 17.93
N LEU A 191 29.89 3.74 16.86
CA LEU A 191 29.26 3.83 15.54
C LEU A 191 27.82 3.32 15.54
N LEU A 192 27.59 2.17 16.19
CA LEU A 192 26.25 1.60 16.25
C LEU A 192 25.27 2.48 17.02
N LYS A 193 25.73 3.15 18.08
CA LYS A 193 24.90 4.07 18.87
C LYS A 193 24.39 5.24 18.05
N GLU A 194 25.24 5.84 17.21
CA GLU A 194 24.83 6.91 16.29
C GLU A 194 23.80 6.38 15.27
N MET A 195 24.07 5.23 14.65
CA MET A 195 23.15 4.61 13.69
C MET A 195 21.79 4.22 14.31
N VAL A 196 21.79 3.67 15.53
CA VAL A 196 20.58 3.25 16.24
C VAL A 196 19.71 4.44 16.65
N THR A 197 20.31 5.60 16.95
CA THR A 197 19.57 6.84 17.24
C THR A 197 18.65 7.23 16.07
N VAL A 198 19.07 6.96 14.83
CA VAL A 198 18.22 7.18 13.65
C VAL A 198 17.05 6.21 13.56
N ILE A 199 17.23 4.96 13.98
CA ILE A 199 16.16 3.96 14.03
C ILE A 199 15.06 4.42 14.99
N GLU A 200 15.45 4.89 16.18
CA GLU A 200 14.52 5.37 17.21
C GLU A 200 13.76 6.63 16.77
N THR A 201 14.44 7.57 16.12
CA THR A 201 13.87 8.87 15.74
C THR A 201 13.01 8.80 14.49
N LYS A 202 13.48 8.15 13.41
CA LYS A 202 12.78 8.14 12.10
C LYS A 202 11.63 7.15 12.02
N LYS A 203 11.55 6.14 12.90
CA LYS A 203 10.45 5.14 12.94
C LYS A 203 10.16 4.52 11.57
N CYS A 204 11.23 4.07 10.89
CA CYS A 204 11.11 3.41 9.60
C CYS A 204 10.21 2.17 9.70
N MET A 205 9.33 1.93 8.73
CA MET A 205 8.41 0.78 8.76
C MET A 205 8.71 -0.27 7.72
N MET A 206 9.48 0.13 6.71
CA MET A 206 9.82 -0.70 5.57
C MET A 206 11.34 -0.91 5.59
N PRO A 207 11.84 -2.11 5.26
CA PRO A 207 13.26 -2.38 5.20
C PRO A 207 14.02 -1.38 4.33
N SER A 208 13.46 -0.95 3.21
CA SER A 208 14.11 0.04 2.35
C SER A 208 14.21 1.44 2.93
N ALA A 209 13.13 1.89 3.60
CA ALA A 209 13.14 3.16 4.31
C ALA A 209 14.15 3.14 5.47
N LEU A 210 14.29 2.00 6.15
CA LEU A 210 15.33 1.78 7.15
C LEU A 210 16.73 1.85 6.51
N LEU A 211 16.97 1.10 5.43
CA LEU A 211 18.25 1.09 4.76
C LEU A 211 18.65 2.51 4.31
N LYS A 212 17.73 3.25 3.69
CA LYS A 212 17.98 4.64 3.29
C LYS A 212 18.29 5.53 4.49
N ALA A 213 17.52 5.41 5.57
CA ALA A 213 17.75 6.18 6.79
C ALA A 213 19.13 5.91 7.41
N LEU A 214 19.57 4.64 7.44
CA LEU A 214 20.88 4.24 7.93
C LEU A 214 22.02 4.66 6.99
N SER A 215 21.80 4.62 5.66
CA SER A 215 22.76 5.14 4.68
C SER A 215 22.95 6.65 4.83
N ASP A 216 21.87 7.42 4.99
CA ASP A 216 21.97 8.86 5.24
C ASP A 216 22.75 9.15 6.52
N GLU A 217 22.57 8.33 7.56
CA GLU A 217 23.31 8.51 8.82
C GLU A 217 24.78 8.12 8.71
N MET A 218 25.08 7.05 7.96
CA MET A 218 26.46 6.68 7.63
C MET A 218 27.18 7.84 6.92
N GLU A 219 26.53 8.49 5.95
CA GLU A 219 27.06 9.68 5.28
C GLU A 219 27.28 10.82 6.27
N ASN A 220 26.34 11.08 7.19
CA ASN A 220 26.50 12.09 8.23
C ASN A 220 27.70 11.81 9.14
N ILE A 221 27.91 10.56 9.56
CA ILE A 221 29.04 10.15 10.40
C ILE A 221 30.36 10.40 9.66
N LEU A 222 30.45 9.99 8.39
CA LEU A 222 31.65 10.17 7.58
C LEU A 222 31.96 11.65 7.26
N CYS A 223 30.94 12.52 7.21
CA CYS A 223 31.13 13.96 6.97
C CYS A 223 31.29 14.78 8.26
N ASN A 224 31.05 14.21 9.44
CA ASN A 224 31.26 14.88 10.72
C ASN A 224 32.71 14.73 11.16
N GLU A 225 33.53 15.77 10.95
CA GLU A 225 34.97 15.76 11.24
C GLU A 225 35.29 15.43 12.71
N GLU A 226 34.50 15.92 13.66
CA GLU A 226 34.71 15.65 15.09
C GLU A 226 34.49 14.16 15.41
N LEU A 227 33.38 13.60 14.94
CA LEU A 227 33.04 12.19 15.15
C LEU A 227 33.98 11.25 14.39
N TYR A 228 34.33 11.62 13.15
CA TYR A 228 35.27 10.88 12.31
C TYR A 228 36.64 10.77 12.99
N ASN A 229 37.20 11.90 13.46
CA ASN A 229 38.48 11.90 14.17
C ASN A 229 38.41 11.14 15.49
N TYR A 230 37.33 11.31 16.26
CA TYR A 230 37.11 10.53 17.49
C TYR A 230 37.11 9.02 17.23
N CYS A 231 36.47 8.57 16.14
CA CYS A 231 36.48 7.18 15.74
C CYS A 231 37.87 6.68 15.34
N LEU A 232 38.68 7.49 14.66
CA LEU A 232 40.06 7.14 14.32
C LEU A 232 40.96 7.08 15.57
N ASP A 233 40.76 8.00 16.52
CA ASP A 233 41.49 8.03 17.78
C ASP A 233 41.23 6.78 18.62
N LEU A 234 39.97 6.30 18.66
CA LEU A 234 39.64 5.03 19.32
C LEU A 234 40.41 3.85 18.72
N LEU A 235 40.63 3.86 17.41
CA LEU A 235 41.35 2.78 16.72
C LEU A 235 42.88 2.91 16.81
N GLU A 236 43.41 4.01 17.36
CA GLU A 236 44.84 4.30 17.48
C GLU A 236 45.59 4.31 16.13
N VAL A 237 44.89 4.65 15.03
CA VAL A 237 45.43 4.58 13.65
C VAL A 237 46.14 5.86 13.19
N SER A 238 46.48 6.78 14.10
CA SER A 238 47.11 8.06 13.76
C SER A 238 48.49 7.94 13.10
N ALA A 239 49.12 6.77 13.17
CA ALA A 239 50.40 6.47 12.52
C ALA A 239 50.28 6.16 11.01
N PHE A 240 49.07 5.89 10.52
CA PHE A 240 48.81 5.60 9.11
C PHE A 240 48.52 6.88 8.32
N ASP A 241 48.73 6.85 7.01
CA ASP A 241 48.38 7.99 6.17
C ASP A 241 46.87 8.21 6.06
N TYR A 242 46.49 9.45 5.77
CA TYR A 242 45.10 9.88 5.70
C TYR A 242 44.29 9.12 4.64
N ASP A 243 44.90 8.73 3.51
CA ASP A 243 44.21 8.04 2.43
C ASP A 243 43.85 6.61 2.85
N ALA A 244 44.76 5.90 3.53
CA ALA A 244 44.53 4.58 4.09
C ALA A 244 43.44 4.59 5.18
N GLN A 245 43.48 5.59 6.08
CA GLN A 245 42.45 5.79 7.10
C GLN A 245 41.07 6.04 6.46
N SER A 246 41.01 6.93 5.47
CA SER A 246 39.78 7.27 4.75
C SER A 246 39.21 6.07 4.00
N GLN A 247 40.06 5.32 3.30
CA GLN A 247 39.66 4.10 2.62
C GLN A 247 39.10 3.07 3.61
N PHE A 248 39.79 2.86 4.74
CA PHE A 248 39.32 1.95 5.79
C PHE A 248 37.96 2.36 6.31
N MET A 249 37.76 3.63 6.66
CA MET A 249 36.49 4.11 7.19
C MET A 249 35.34 3.92 6.21
N VAL A 250 35.53 4.23 4.93
CA VAL A 250 34.48 4.03 3.91
C VAL A 250 34.16 2.54 3.72
N GLU A 251 35.17 1.68 3.56
CA GLU A 251 34.96 0.24 3.37
C GLU A 251 34.33 -0.41 4.61
N PHE A 252 34.80 -0.04 5.81
CA PHE A 252 34.25 -0.52 7.07
C PHE A 252 32.80 -0.10 7.22
N MET A 253 32.48 1.19 7.04
CA MET A 253 31.11 1.70 7.22
C MET A 253 30.11 1.05 6.26
N LEU A 254 30.48 0.80 5.00
CA LEU A 254 29.62 0.09 4.04
C LEU A 254 29.32 -1.36 4.48
N ASN A 255 30.35 -2.08 4.94
CA ASN A 255 30.20 -3.44 5.45
C ASN A 255 29.43 -3.46 6.77
N PHE A 256 29.68 -2.49 7.65
CA PHE A 256 29.03 -2.31 8.94
C PHE A 256 27.53 -2.04 8.76
N LEU A 257 27.16 -1.10 7.89
CA LEU A 257 25.77 -0.85 7.50
C LEU A 257 25.07 -2.13 7.02
N THR A 258 25.75 -2.92 6.19
CA THR A 258 25.21 -4.18 5.66
C THR A 258 24.96 -5.20 6.79
N GLU A 259 25.88 -5.31 7.75
CA GLU A 259 25.74 -6.21 8.90
C GLU A 259 24.66 -5.73 9.88
N VAL A 260 24.58 -4.43 10.18
CA VAL A 260 23.48 -3.84 10.97
C VAL A 260 22.14 -4.17 10.34
N PHE A 261 22.01 -3.95 9.03
CA PHE A 261 20.77 -4.24 8.31
C PHE A 261 20.44 -5.74 8.30
N THR A 262 21.45 -6.60 8.14
CA THR A 262 21.30 -8.05 8.17
C THR A 262 20.85 -8.52 9.56
N PHE A 263 21.46 -8.01 10.62
CA PHE A 263 21.08 -8.29 12.00
C PHE A 263 19.63 -7.90 12.27
N ILE A 264 19.26 -6.65 11.97
CA ILE A 264 17.89 -6.15 12.15
C ILE A 264 16.89 -7.00 11.38
N SER A 265 17.21 -7.34 10.13
CA SER A 265 16.38 -8.19 9.28
C SER A 265 16.23 -9.62 9.81
N ALA A 266 17.29 -10.20 10.38
CA ALA A 266 17.29 -11.54 10.96
C ALA A 266 16.49 -11.57 12.27
N SER A 267 16.71 -10.60 13.16
CA SER A 267 15.94 -10.45 14.40
C SER A 267 14.46 -10.27 14.11
N PHE A 268 14.13 -9.44 13.10
CA PHE A 268 12.77 -9.33 12.61
C PHE A 268 12.20 -10.69 12.18
N ARG A 269 12.88 -11.43 11.29
CA ARG A 269 12.41 -12.74 10.82
C ARG A 269 12.22 -13.75 11.96
N LYS A 270 13.14 -13.81 12.93
CA LYS A 270 13.08 -14.73 14.07
C LYS A 270 11.82 -14.56 14.91
N HIS A 271 11.35 -13.32 15.08
CA HIS A 271 10.09 -13.04 15.78
C HIS A 271 8.83 -13.42 14.97
N TYR A 272 8.97 -13.66 13.66
CA TYR A 272 7.87 -13.92 12.74
C TYR A 272 7.88 -15.29 12.08
N GLU A 273 8.79 -16.18 12.48
CA GLU A 273 8.65 -17.62 12.25
C GLU A 273 7.48 -18.15 13.10
N ARG A 274 6.26 -17.72 12.76
CA ARG A 274 5.11 -18.58 13.00
C ARG A 274 5.31 -19.77 12.07
N PRO A 275 5.20 -21.00 12.56
CA PRO A 275 5.07 -22.14 11.67
C PRO A 275 3.85 -21.86 10.79
N LEU A 276 4.10 -21.45 9.55
CA LEU A 276 3.07 -21.32 8.53
C LEU A 276 2.45 -22.71 8.48
N LYS A 277 1.16 -22.79 8.82
CA LYS A 277 0.44 -24.03 8.62
C LYS A 277 0.62 -24.40 7.14
N PRO A 278 0.96 -25.66 6.82
CA PRO A 278 1.11 -26.07 5.44
C PRO A 278 -0.16 -25.63 4.70
N MET A 279 0.06 -24.82 3.66
CA MET A 279 -1.03 -24.22 2.93
C MET A 279 -1.88 -25.35 2.34
N PRO A 280 -3.22 -25.29 2.41
CA PRO A 280 -4.02 -26.12 1.53
C PRO A 280 -3.57 -25.83 0.09
N ASP A 281 -3.15 -26.87 -0.62
CA ASP A 281 -2.55 -26.71 -1.93
C ASP A 281 -3.56 -26.01 -2.85
N LEU A 282 -3.26 -24.77 -3.26
CA LEU A 282 -4.15 -24.01 -4.13
C LEU A 282 -4.03 -24.62 -5.51
N ASP A 283 -5.13 -25.14 -6.05
CA ASP A 283 -5.11 -25.66 -7.40
C ASP A 283 -4.82 -24.57 -8.44
N VAL A 284 -4.56 -24.98 -9.68
CA VAL A 284 -4.22 -24.06 -10.77
C VAL A 284 -5.34 -23.05 -11.01
N GLU A 285 -6.62 -23.46 -10.89
CA GLU A 285 -7.76 -22.58 -11.14
C GLU A 285 -7.88 -21.48 -10.07
N ASP A 286 -7.72 -21.83 -8.80
CA ASP A 286 -7.73 -20.90 -7.68
C ASP A 286 -6.61 -19.87 -7.82
N ARG A 287 -5.41 -20.30 -8.24
CA ARG A 287 -4.30 -19.38 -8.55
C ARG A 287 -4.66 -18.40 -9.67
N GLN A 288 -5.27 -18.87 -10.77
CA GLN A 288 -5.72 -17.97 -11.85
C GLN A 288 -6.72 -16.92 -11.37
N VAL A 289 -7.68 -17.32 -10.54
CA VAL A 289 -8.67 -16.39 -10.03
C VAL A 289 -8.04 -15.36 -9.08
N ILE A 290 -7.07 -15.77 -8.26
CA ILE A 290 -6.30 -14.85 -7.41
C ILE A 290 -5.57 -13.82 -8.28
N TYR A 291 -4.87 -14.27 -9.33
CA TYR A 291 -4.14 -13.38 -10.25
C TYR A 291 -5.08 -12.43 -10.99
N TYR A 292 -6.26 -12.90 -11.39
CA TYR A 292 -7.29 -12.07 -11.99
C TYR A 292 -7.76 -10.95 -11.05
N ILE A 293 -8.12 -11.31 -9.81
CA ILE A 293 -8.58 -10.35 -8.81
C ILE A 293 -7.48 -9.31 -8.55
N ALA A 294 -6.24 -9.78 -8.39
CA ALA A 294 -5.07 -8.94 -8.19
C ALA A 294 -4.85 -7.95 -9.35
N GLY A 295 -4.80 -8.44 -10.59
CA GLY A 295 -4.66 -7.59 -11.78
C GLY A 295 -5.79 -6.59 -11.94
N SER A 296 -7.02 -6.97 -11.59
CA SER A 296 -8.18 -6.08 -11.61
C SER A 296 -8.08 -4.95 -10.59
N ILE A 297 -7.62 -5.26 -9.36
CA ILE A 297 -7.35 -4.26 -8.31
C ILE A 297 -6.25 -3.29 -8.77
N MET A 298 -5.12 -3.80 -9.25
CA MET A 298 -3.98 -2.98 -9.69
C MET A 298 -4.36 -2.07 -10.85
N ARG A 299 -5.10 -2.59 -11.84
CA ARG A 299 -5.65 -1.79 -12.94
C ARG A 299 -6.63 -0.71 -12.44
N GLY A 300 -7.40 -1.02 -11.40
CA GLY A 300 -8.28 -0.05 -10.73
C GLY A 300 -7.48 1.14 -10.20
N TYR A 301 -6.39 0.89 -9.48
CA TYR A 301 -5.49 1.94 -8.99
C TYR A 301 -4.80 2.70 -10.11
N LEU A 302 -4.36 2.02 -11.18
CA LEU A 302 -3.79 2.69 -12.34
C LEU A 302 -4.79 3.70 -12.96
N ARG A 303 -6.07 3.33 -13.08
CA ARG A 303 -7.10 4.26 -13.55
C ARG A 303 -7.34 5.44 -12.62
N ILE A 304 -7.27 5.22 -11.30
CA ILE A 304 -7.36 6.31 -10.32
C ILE A 304 -6.16 7.25 -10.50
N ALA A 305 -4.96 6.70 -10.63
CA ALA A 305 -3.73 7.45 -10.85
C ALA A 305 -3.82 8.33 -12.11
N TYR A 306 -4.32 7.80 -13.23
CA TYR A 306 -4.54 8.59 -14.45
C TYR A 306 -5.57 9.71 -14.29
N ARG A 307 -6.65 9.50 -13.54
CA ARG A 307 -7.64 10.55 -13.27
C ARG A 307 -7.04 11.69 -12.45
N HIS A 308 -6.09 11.37 -11.58
CA HIS A 308 -5.38 12.31 -10.72
C HIS A 308 -3.97 12.62 -11.23
N LYS A 309 -3.76 12.63 -12.56
CA LYS A 309 -2.44 12.86 -13.18
C LYS A 309 -1.76 14.19 -12.82
N ASN A 310 -2.48 15.15 -12.25
CA ASN A 310 -1.91 16.43 -11.79
C ASN A 310 -1.39 16.36 -10.35
N ASN A 311 -1.63 15.26 -9.62
CA ASN A 311 -1.16 15.07 -8.25
C ASN A 311 0.14 14.25 -8.28
N SER A 312 1.23 14.81 -7.74
CA SER A 312 2.55 14.17 -7.73
C SER A 312 2.55 12.79 -7.08
N LYS A 313 1.80 12.59 -5.98
CA LYS A 313 1.68 11.27 -5.34
C LYS A 313 1.10 10.22 -6.29
N TRP A 314 0.06 10.59 -7.04
CA TRP A 314 -0.57 9.68 -8.00
C TRP A 314 0.27 9.48 -9.27
N GLN A 315 1.10 10.45 -9.67
CA GLN A 315 2.08 10.26 -10.73
C GLN A 315 3.11 9.20 -10.34
N SER A 316 3.64 9.24 -9.11
CA SER A 316 4.54 8.21 -8.59
C SER A 316 3.86 6.83 -8.58
N VAL A 317 2.63 6.73 -8.06
CA VAL A 317 1.87 5.47 -8.10
C VAL A 317 1.67 4.97 -9.53
N CYS A 318 1.33 5.85 -10.47
CA CYS A 318 1.16 5.50 -11.88
C CYS A 318 2.45 4.89 -12.45
N SER A 319 3.57 5.59 -12.25
CA SER A 319 4.88 5.15 -12.73
C SER A 319 5.23 3.76 -12.19
N VAL A 320 5.11 3.55 -10.87
CA VAL A 320 5.44 2.28 -10.22
C VAL A 320 4.54 1.14 -10.69
N LEU A 321 3.24 1.39 -10.82
CA LEU A 321 2.32 0.37 -11.31
C LEU A 321 2.67 -0.05 -12.74
N GLN A 322 3.07 0.88 -13.60
CA GLN A 322 3.44 0.58 -14.99
C GLN A 322 4.83 -0.07 -15.12
N SER A 323 5.82 0.37 -14.33
CA SER A 323 7.21 -0.11 -14.46
C SER A 323 7.51 -1.38 -13.67
N HIS A 324 6.80 -1.62 -12.57
CA HIS A 324 7.16 -2.65 -11.60
C HIS A 324 6.05 -3.63 -11.28
N VAL A 325 4.77 -3.28 -11.42
CA VAL A 325 3.67 -4.17 -11.01
C VAL A 325 3.01 -4.86 -12.19
N LEU A 326 2.68 -4.10 -13.23
CA LEU A 326 1.93 -4.56 -14.38
C LEU A 326 2.87 -5.02 -15.49
N SER A 327 2.46 -6.06 -16.21
CA SER A 327 3.18 -6.63 -17.34
C SER A 327 2.28 -6.65 -18.57
N ALA A 328 2.87 -6.40 -19.74
CA ALA A 328 2.20 -6.52 -21.03
C ALA A 328 1.97 -7.99 -21.40
N GLU A 329 2.87 -8.88 -20.95
CA GLU A 329 2.84 -10.31 -21.21
C GLU A 329 2.51 -11.12 -19.95
N PRO A 330 1.82 -12.26 -20.09
CA PRO A 330 1.60 -13.18 -18.99
C PRO A 330 2.95 -13.69 -18.47
N LEU A 331 3.16 -13.65 -17.15
CA LEU A 331 4.36 -14.15 -16.51
C LEU A 331 4.00 -15.26 -15.53
N GLY A 332 4.85 -16.29 -15.43
CA GLY A 332 4.67 -17.40 -14.49
C GLY A 332 3.52 -18.32 -14.86
N ASP A 333 2.75 -18.72 -13.84
CA ASP A 333 1.65 -19.68 -13.97
C ASP A 333 0.40 -19.08 -14.63
N ILE A 334 0.38 -17.82 -15.05
CA ILE A 334 -0.83 -17.19 -15.58
C ILE A 334 -1.25 -17.84 -16.89
N ASP A 335 -2.48 -18.36 -16.94
CA ASP A 335 -3.13 -18.80 -18.16
C ASP A 335 -3.69 -17.57 -18.91
N ALA A 336 -2.95 -17.20 -19.95
CA ALA A 336 -3.28 -16.07 -20.81
C ALA A 336 -4.56 -16.29 -21.63
N ALA A 337 -4.85 -17.54 -22.03
CA ALA A 337 -6.08 -17.85 -22.76
C ALA A 337 -7.28 -17.65 -21.83
N TRP A 338 -7.23 -18.22 -20.63
CA TRP A 338 -8.26 -18.05 -19.62
C TRP A 338 -8.50 -16.57 -19.27
N THR A 339 -7.43 -15.80 -19.06
CA THR A 339 -7.54 -14.37 -18.72
C THR A 339 -8.16 -13.56 -19.87
N ARG A 340 -7.78 -13.87 -21.12
CA ARG A 340 -8.35 -13.22 -22.31
C ARG A 340 -9.84 -13.50 -22.45
N ASP A 341 -10.27 -14.73 -22.22
CA ASP A 341 -11.69 -15.12 -22.31
C ASP A 341 -12.54 -14.40 -21.26
N VAL A 342 -12.02 -14.22 -20.04
CA VAL A 342 -12.77 -13.62 -18.93
C VAL A 342 -12.90 -12.09 -19.03
N ASP A 343 -11.86 -11.36 -19.44
CA ASP A 343 -11.89 -9.88 -19.53
C ASP A 343 -11.76 -9.31 -20.96
N ARG A 344 -12.01 -10.15 -21.97
CA ARG A 344 -11.84 -9.80 -23.39
C ARG A 344 -10.45 -9.23 -23.69
N GLY A 345 -9.43 -9.78 -23.04
CA GLY A 345 -8.03 -9.37 -23.18
C GLY A 345 -7.69 -7.99 -22.61
N SER A 346 -8.58 -7.35 -21.85
CA SER A 346 -8.31 -5.99 -21.36
C SER A 346 -7.57 -5.95 -20.02
N LEU A 347 -7.44 -7.09 -19.33
CA LEU A 347 -6.76 -7.17 -18.04
C LEU A 347 -5.25 -7.08 -18.26
N LEU A 348 -4.60 -6.21 -17.51
CA LEU A 348 -3.14 -6.17 -17.46
C LEU A 348 -2.67 -7.31 -16.55
N TYR A 349 -1.63 -8.02 -16.99
CA TYR A 349 -1.01 -9.06 -16.18
C TYR A 349 -0.23 -8.43 -15.02
N ILE A 350 -0.06 -9.18 -13.94
CA ILE A 350 0.79 -8.77 -12.82
C ILE A 350 2.09 -9.58 -12.85
N ASN A 351 3.18 -8.95 -12.45
CA ASN A 351 4.48 -9.62 -12.42
C ASN A 351 4.55 -10.72 -11.34
N MET A 352 5.61 -11.54 -11.39
CA MET A 352 5.82 -12.66 -10.48
C MET A 352 5.88 -12.25 -9.00
N ALA A 353 6.49 -11.11 -8.66
CA ALA A 353 6.56 -10.63 -7.29
C ALA A 353 5.16 -10.31 -6.73
N CYS A 354 4.33 -9.66 -7.56
CA CYS A 354 2.96 -9.31 -7.21
C CYS A 354 2.08 -10.56 -7.08
N GLN A 355 2.28 -11.56 -7.96
CA GLN A 355 1.63 -12.87 -7.83
C GLN A 355 1.92 -13.52 -6.48
N LYS A 356 3.20 -13.60 -6.09
CA LYS A 356 3.63 -14.15 -4.78
C LYS A 356 2.96 -13.41 -3.61
N PHE A 357 2.97 -12.07 -3.63
CA PHE A 357 2.31 -11.25 -2.62
C PHE A 357 0.83 -11.61 -2.46
N PHE A 358 0.08 -11.70 -3.56
CA PHE A 358 -1.35 -12.02 -3.49
C PHE A 358 -1.65 -13.47 -3.10
N LEU A 359 -0.78 -14.42 -3.47
CA LEU A 359 -0.90 -15.80 -2.98
C LEU A 359 -0.71 -15.86 -1.46
N SER A 360 0.35 -15.24 -0.93
CA SER A 360 0.56 -15.19 0.53
C SER A 360 -0.55 -14.43 1.25
N LEU A 361 -1.04 -13.32 0.67
CA LEU A 361 -2.18 -12.58 1.21
C LEU A 361 -3.45 -13.45 1.27
N THR A 362 -3.69 -14.28 0.26
CA THR A 362 -4.83 -15.21 0.24
C THR A 362 -4.78 -16.18 1.41
N LYS A 363 -3.60 -16.69 1.77
CA LYS A 363 -3.43 -17.58 2.94
C LYS A 363 -3.87 -16.88 4.22
N VAL A 364 -3.38 -15.67 4.45
CA VAL A 364 -3.72 -14.88 5.65
C VAL A 364 -5.22 -14.57 5.70
N VAL A 365 -5.82 -14.22 4.56
CA VAL A 365 -7.26 -13.98 4.47
C VAL A 365 -8.05 -15.24 4.82
N TYR A 366 -7.63 -16.41 4.32
CA TYR A 366 -8.31 -17.68 4.58
C TYR A 366 -8.23 -18.12 6.04
N GLU A 367 -7.04 -18.01 6.66
CA GLU A 367 -6.83 -18.40 8.05
C GLU A 367 -7.57 -17.52 9.07
N ASN A 368 -7.95 -16.31 8.67
CA ASN A 368 -8.60 -15.31 9.54
C ASN A 368 -10.04 -15.01 9.11
N GLU A 369 -10.60 -15.78 8.18
CA GLU A 369 -12.01 -15.73 7.84
C GLU A 369 -12.83 -16.36 8.96
N LYS A 370 -13.84 -15.64 9.46
CA LYS A 370 -14.73 -16.14 10.50
C LYS A 370 -15.65 -17.25 9.95
N SER A 371 -16.31 -17.99 10.83
CA SER A 371 -17.24 -19.06 10.44
C SER A 371 -18.38 -18.57 9.54
N ASP A 372 -18.86 -17.34 9.78
CA ASP A 372 -19.90 -16.65 8.99
C ASP A 372 -19.41 -16.11 7.63
N GLY A 373 -18.12 -16.30 7.30
CA GLY A 373 -17.50 -15.80 6.07
C GLY A 373 -17.14 -14.31 6.12
N SER A 374 -17.31 -13.65 7.27
CA SER A 374 -16.86 -12.28 7.44
C SER A 374 -15.34 -12.22 7.67
N ILE A 375 -14.72 -11.15 7.14
CA ILE A 375 -13.29 -10.89 7.26
C ILE A 375 -13.11 -9.57 7.99
N ASP A 376 -12.38 -9.57 9.10
CA ASP A 376 -11.97 -8.32 9.75
C ASP A 376 -10.75 -7.73 9.01
N PHE A 377 -11.01 -6.75 8.16
CA PHE A 377 -9.97 -6.13 7.34
C PHE A 377 -8.83 -5.53 8.17
N ASN A 378 -9.14 -4.95 9.34
CA ASN A 378 -8.09 -4.34 10.16
C ASN A 378 -7.20 -5.41 10.80
N GLN A 379 -7.79 -6.56 11.16
CA GLN A 379 -7.02 -7.72 11.60
C GLN A 379 -6.11 -8.23 10.48
N ILE A 380 -6.61 -8.39 9.25
CA ILE A 380 -5.79 -8.84 8.11
C ILE A 380 -4.66 -7.86 7.82
N ILE A 381 -4.95 -6.56 7.70
CA ILE A 381 -3.93 -5.51 7.50
C ILE A 381 -2.90 -5.57 8.63
N GLY A 382 -3.38 -5.74 9.87
CA GLY A 382 -2.56 -5.96 11.04
C GLY A 382 -1.60 -7.13 10.83
N ILE A 383 -2.08 -8.30 10.43
CA ILE A 383 -1.26 -9.50 10.20
C ILE A 383 -0.28 -9.30 9.04
N VAL A 384 -0.74 -8.80 7.89
CA VAL A 384 0.11 -8.53 6.71
C VAL A 384 1.25 -7.59 7.07
N SER A 385 0.98 -6.56 7.86
CA SER A 385 2.03 -5.64 8.35
C SER A 385 3.03 -6.31 9.30
N LYS A 386 2.73 -7.50 9.85
CA LYS A 386 3.62 -8.26 10.75
C LYS A 386 4.20 -9.51 10.11
N THR A 387 3.97 -9.78 8.84
CA THR A 387 4.52 -10.96 8.19
C THR A 387 5.48 -10.55 7.07
N ASP A 388 6.18 -11.55 6.55
CA ASP A 388 7.00 -11.46 5.34
C ASP A 388 6.24 -10.88 4.13
N ILE A 389 4.91 -10.92 4.14
CA ILE A 389 4.04 -10.33 3.11
C ILE A 389 4.31 -8.84 2.94
N SER A 390 4.60 -8.10 4.00
CA SER A 390 4.99 -6.68 3.90
C SER A 390 6.32 -6.48 3.17
N VAL A 391 7.28 -7.39 3.36
CA VAL A 391 8.56 -7.41 2.61
C VAL A 391 8.32 -7.81 1.15
N GLN A 392 7.41 -8.75 0.90
CA GLN A 392 6.98 -9.09 -0.45
C GLN A 392 6.36 -7.88 -1.16
N TRP A 393 5.60 -7.05 -0.44
CA TRP A 393 5.06 -5.80 -0.99
C TRP A 393 6.17 -4.81 -1.36
N ASP A 394 7.18 -4.62 -0.51
CA ASP A 394 8.33 -3.78 -0.85
C ASP A 394 9.04 -4.27 -2.13
N ASN A 395 9.22 -5.59 -2.26
CA ASN A 395 9.76 -6.19 -3.47
C ASN A 395 8.87 -5.96 -4.71
N VAL A 396 7.55 -5.84 -4.54
CA VAL A 396 6.61 -5.51 -5.63
C VAL A 396 6.81 -4.08 -6.11
N ILE A 397 7.00 -3.12 -5.21
CA ILE A 397 7.11 -1.70 -5.56
C ILE A 397 8.56 -1.24 -5.81
N LYS A 398 9.57 -2.04 -5.41
CA LYS A 398 11.01 -1.76 -5.54
C LYS A 398 11.41 -0.38 -5.00
N ASP A 399 10.86 -0.01 -3.85
CA ASP A 399 11.17 1.23 -3.13
C ASP A 399 10.91 2.53 -3.91
N ALA A 400 10.19 2.44 -5.02
CA ALA A 400 9.90 3.56 -5.89
C ALA A 400 8.79 4.48 -5.36
N LEU A 401 8.23 4.17 -4.19
CA LEU A 401 7.27 5.01 -3.47
C LEU A 401 7.82 5.39 -2.09
N SER A 402 7.55 6.63 -1.66
CA SER A 402 7.79 7.01 -0.27
C SER A 402 7.07 6.05 0.70
N GLN A 403 7.65 5.80 1.86
CA GLN A 403 7.10 4.89 2.88
C GLN A 403 5.62 5.13 3.19
N GLU A 404 5.21 6.38 3.42
CA GLU A 404 3.81 6.73 3.71
C GLU A 404 2.87 6.29 2.57
N LEU A 405 3.26 6.58 1.33
CA LEU A 405 2.49 6.25 0.13
C LEU A 405 2.46 4.75 -0.16
N SER A 406 3.59 4.06 0.02
CA SER A 406 3.71 2.60 -0.11
C SER A 406 2.74 1.90 0.84
N VAL A 407 2.79 2.26 2.12
CA VAL A 407 1.97 1.63 3.16
C VAL A 407 0.49 1.97 3.00
N GLY A 408 0.17 3.20 2.59
CA GLY A 408 -1.19 3.59 2.23
C GLY A 408 -1.73 2.75 1.07
N LEU A 409 -0.97 2.62 -0.01
CA LEU A 409 -1.35 1.82 -1.17
C LEU A 409 -1.51 0.33 -0.81
N MET A 410 -0.56 -0.26 -0.07
CA MET A 410 -0.65 -1.64 0.41
C MET A 410 -1.92 -1.87 1.22
N THR A 411 -2.21 -0.98 2.16
CA THR A 411 -3.40 -1.05 3.03
C THR A 411 -4.68 -1.07 2.21
N ASP A 412 -4.78 -0.17 1.23
CA ASP A 412 -5.98 -0.08 0.39
C ASP A 412 -6.11 -1.28 -0.57
N VAL A 413 -4.99 -1.77 -1.13
CA VAL A 413 -4.92 -2.98 -1.96
C VAL A 413 -5.37 -4.21 -1.16
N VAL A 414 -4.82 -4.42 0.04
CA VAL A 414 -5.21 -5.51 0.94
C VAL A 414 -6.70 -5.42 1.27
N GLN A 415 -7.21 -4.22 1.58
CA GLN A 415 -8.62 -4.02 1.87
C GLN A 415 -9.51 -4.34 0.66
N CYS A 416 -9.11 -3.93 -0.55
CA CYS A 416 -9.83 -4.24 -1.79
C CYS A 416 -9.84 -5.74 -2.07
N PHE A 417 -8.70 -6.41 -1.85
CA PHE A 417 -8.57 -7.85 -2.03
C PHE A 417 -9.47 -8.61 -1.06
N CYS A 418 -9.43 -8.29 0.23
CA CYS A 418 -10.30 -8.90 1.23
C CYS A 418 -11.80 -8.74 0.89
N LYS A 419 -12.21 -7.56 0.38
CA LYS A 419 -13.60 -7.33 -0.08
C LYS A 419 -13.96 -8.20 -1.28
N ALA A 420 -13.03 -8.41 -2.22
CA ALA A 420 -13.24 -9.30 -3.36
C ALA A 420 -13.36 -10.76 -2.91
N CYS A 421 -12.46 -11.23 -2.04
CA CYS A 421 -12.45 -12.58 -1.49
C CYS A 421 -13.71 -12.86 -0.65
N GLY A 422 -14.06 -12.00 0.30
CA GLY A 422 -15.21 -12.22 1.20
C GLY A 422 -16.54 -12.33 0.47
N ARG A 423 -16.74 -11.58 -0.63
CA ARG A 423 -17.95 -11.69 -1.48
C ARG A 423 -18.02 -13.02 -2.23
N GLY A 424 -16.87 -13.57 -2.62
CA GLY A 424 -16.80 -14.87 -3.29
C GLY A 424 -16.98 -16.03 -2.30
N ILE A 425 -16.32 -15.97 -1.14
CA ILE A 425 -16.27 -17.08 -0.18
C ILE A 425 -17.58 -17.25 0.60
N ALA A 426 -18.18 -16.16 1.10
CA ALA A 426 -19.49 -16.26 1.76
C ALA A 426 -20.53 -16.90 0.84
N ARG A 427 -20.48 -16.57 -0.47
CA ARG A 427 -21.33 -17.19 -1.50
C ARG A 427 -20.99 -18.67 -1.74
N ARG A 428 -19.71 -19.06 -1.68
CA ARG A 428 -19.25 -20.46 -1.79
C ARG A 428 -19.69 -21.32 -0.62
N ARG A 429 -19.53 -20.86 0.63
CA ARG A 429 -20.02 -21.59 1.82
C ARG A 429 -21.53 -21.72 1.79
N LEU A 430 -22.24 -20.67 1.38
CA LEU A 430 -23.69 -20.73 1.17
C LEU A 430 -24.09 -21.76 0.10
N ASN A 431 -23.28 -21.91 -0.97
CA ASN A 431 -23.51 -22.89 -2.02
C ASN A 431 -23.17 -24.32 -1.57
N ALA A 432 -22.10 -24.50 -0.79
CA ALA A 432 -21.69 -25.79 -0.23
C ALA A 432 -22.69 -26.33 0.80
N ILE A 433 -23.25 -25.46 1.66
CA ILE A 433 -24.32 -25.81 2.62
C ILE A 433 -25.63 -26.19 1.89
N ARG A 434 -25.82 -25.75 0.64
CA ARG A 434 -27.03 -26.02 -0.16
C ARG A 434 -26.98 -27.31 -0.97
N GLU A 435 -26.02 -28.22 -0.70
CA GLU A 435 -25.81 -29.49 -1.41
C GLU A 435 -25.75 -29.37 -2.95
N LYS A 436 -25.40 -28.19 -3.46
CA LYS A 436 -25.04 -28.06 -4.88
C LYS A 436 -23.57 -28.42 -5.00
N PRO A 437 -23.19 -29.27 -5.97
CA PRO A 437 -21.80 -29.68 -6.16
C PRO A 437 -20.92 -28.43 -6.21
N VAL A 438 -19.86 -28.47 -5.39
CA VAL A 438 -18.90 -27.39 -5.21
C VAL A 438 -18.35 -27.01 -6.58
N ILE A 439 -18.69 -25.81 -7.04
CA ILE A 439 -17.99 -25.20 -8.17
C ILE A 439 -17.01 -24.16 -7.59
N SER A 440 -15.74 -24.36 -7.96
CA SER A 440 -14.57 -23.53 -7.70
C SER A 440 -14.85 -22.04 -8.01
N MET A 441 -14.53 -21.16 -7.05
CA MET A 441 -14.54 -19.69 -7.18
C MET A 441 -15.84 -19.10 -7.83
N PRO A 442 -15.98 -17.77 -8.02
CA PRO A 442 -17.08 -17.26 -8.83
C PRO A 442 -16.95 -17.85 -10.25
N THR A 443 -17.92 -18.64 -10.70
CA THR A 443 -17.91 -19.24 -12.03
C THR A 443 -17.67 -18.19 -13.10
N ARG A 444 -16.89 -18.58 -14.12
CA ARG A 444 -16.40 -17.82 -15.30
C ARG A 444 -17.36 -16.74 -15.83
N HIS A 445 -18.68 -16.96 -15.75
CA HIS A 445 -19.70 -16.00 -16.19
C HIS A 445 -20.00 -14.85 -15.21
N THR A 446 -19.92 -15.06 -13.90
CA THR A 446 -20.36 -14.05 -12.90
C THR A 446 -19.40 -12.87 -12.72
N VAL A 447 -18.13 -13.04 -13.07
CA VAL A 447 -17.12 -11.98 -13.02
C VAL A 447 -17.17 -11.15 -14.30
N ALA A 448 -17.32 -11.81 -15.45
CA ALA A 448 -17.39 -11.17 -16.77
C ALA A 448 -18.73 -10.46 -17.06
N SER A 449 -19.86 -10.95 -16.53
CA SER A 449 -21.19 -10.42 -16.87
C SER A 449 -21.55 -9.07 -16.26
N ARG A 450 -20.76 -8.53 -15.32
CA ARG A 450 -21.02 -7.24 -14.65
C ARG A 450 -20.65 -5.99 -15.47
N LYS A 451 -20.29 -6.14 -16.75
CA LYS A 451 -19.94 -5.05 -17.68
C LYS A 451 -20.97 -4.82 -18.80
N ARG A 452 -22.12 -5.47 -18.76
CA ARG A 452 -23.33 -5.01 -19.48
C ARG A 452 -24.18 -4.22 -18.51
#